data_AF-A0AAW0EB19-F1
#
_entry.id   AF-A0AAW0EB19-F1
#
_cell.length_a   1.000
_cell.length_b   1.000
_cell.length_c   1.000
_cell.angle_alpha   90.00
_cell.angle_beta   90.00
_cell.angle_gamma   90.00
#
_symmetry.space_group_name_H-M   'P 1'
#
loop_
_entity.id
_entity.type
_entity.pdbx_description
1 polymer ?
#
loop_
_entity_poly.entity_id
_entity_poly.type
_entity_poly.pdbx_seq_one_letter_code
_entity_poly.pdbx_strand_id
1 'polypeptide(L)'
;MRNPALYANGPSLAEGGWIQRYQNVFAWSIPLAAISVANHTLSAAFSVGTGASGPEDWPPFFGSIIHAWSVRNFWGRVWHQTMRRFLSAHGKFLAHRVMGFKPGSTASAYTQLYVAFFISGIMHYLPEYMALRHWGGGALVFFLLQAVAITLEECVLAAGHWFGLTPSRRWKIVGYFWVWTWFAYCLPIWQDPLLQKGVFEEVHYSVIVMWRRFHAVSS
;
A
#
# COMPACT_ATOMS: atom_id res chain seq x y z
N MET A 1 -3.94 -22.68 -10.28
CA MET A 1 -5.40 -22.49 -10.15
C MET A 1 -5.68 -21.00 -10.00
N ARG A 2 -6.75 -20.49 -10.62
CA ARG A 2 -7.18 -19.09 -10.44
C ARG A 2 -7.81 -18.93 -9.05
N ASN A 3 -7.48 -17.87 -8.31
CA ASN A 3 -8.07 -17.61 -7.00
C ASN A 3 -9.47 -16.98 -7.18
N PRO A 4 -10.57 -17.64 -6.78
CA PRO A 4 -11.94 -17.17 -7.03
C PRO A 4 -12.25 -15.83 -6.34
N ALA A 5 -11.59 -15.49 -5.24
CA ALA A 5 -11.84 -14.24 -4.51
C ALA A 5 -11.35 -12.98 -5.25
N LEU A 6 -10.62 -13.14 -6.36
CA LEU A 6 -10.10 -12.03 -7.16
C LEU A 6 -11.01 -11.64 -8.35
N TYR A 7 -12.25 -12.14 -8.35
CA TYR A 7 -13.23 -11.94 -9.42
C TYR A 7 -14.49 -11.27 -8.87
N ALA A 8 -15.26 -10.59 -9.74
CA ALA A 8 -16.44 -9.81 -9.40
C ALA A 8 -17.51 -10.64 -8.67
N ASN A 9 -17.72 -11.87 -9.12
CA ASN A 9 -18.67 -12.80 -8.53
C ASN A 9 -18.02 -13.76 -7.52
N GLY A 10 -16.80 -13.44 -7.07
CA GLY A 10 -16.05 -14.20 -6.10
C GLY A 10 -16.50 -13.97 -4.65
N PRO A 11 -16.14 -14.86 -3.73
CA PRO A 11 -16.31 -14.60 -2.30
C PRO A 11 -15.47 -13.40 -1.86
N SER A 12 -15.86 -12.74 -0.76
CA SER A 12 -15.06 -11.65 -0.17
C SER A 12 -13.63 -12.14 0.16
N LEU A 13 -12.63 -11.26 0.05
CA LEU A 13 -11.26 -11.61 0.46
C LEU A 13 -11.20 -12.02 1.95
N ALA A 14 -12.18 -11.58 2.74
CA ALA A 14 -12.34 -11.86 4.16
C ALA A 14 -13.29 -13.03 4.49
N GLU A 15 -14.01 -13.61 3.53
CA GLU A 15 -15.03 -14.64 3.81
C GLU A 15 -14.43 -15.92 4.40
N GLY A 16 -13.25 -16.29 3.92
CA GLY A 16 -12.54 -17.50 4.32
C GLY A 16 -11.85 -17.45 5.68
N GLY A 17 -11.40 -18.63 6.13
CA GLY A 17 -10.48 -18.75 7.27
C GLY A 17 -9.13 -18.07 7.02
N TRP A 18 -8.32 -17.89 8.07
CA TRP A 18 -7.06 -17.13 8.00
C TRP A 18 -6.09 -17.58 6.91
N ILE A 19 -5.97 -18.88 6.65
CA ILE A 19 -5.12 -19.40 5.57
C ILE A 19 -5.57 -18.89 4.20
N GLN A 20 -6.88 -18.87 3.94
CA GLN A 20 -7.44 -18.37 2.69
C GLN A 20 -7.23 -16.85 2.58
N ARG A 21 -7.43 -16.10 3.66
CA ARG A 21 -7.15 -14.65 3.68
C ARG A 21 -5.69 -14.34 3.36
N TYR A 22 -4.75 -15.13 3.89
CA TYR A 22 -3.33 -15.02 3.57
C TYR A 22 -3.05 -15.28 2.10
N GLN A 23 -3.65 -16.32 1.53
CA GLN A 23 -3.53 -16.63 0.10
C GLN A 23 -4.14 -15.53 -0.77
N ASN A 24 -5.27 -14.97 -0.37
CA ASN A 24 -5.97 -13.89 -1.06
C ASN A 24 -5.10 -12.63 -1.12
N VAL A 25 -4.54 -12.19 0.00
CA VAL A 25 -3.62 -11.04 0.03
C VAL A 25 -2.36 -11.30 -0.78
N PHE A 26 -1.78 -12.50 -0.71
CA PHE A 26 -0.62 -12.85 -1.53
C PHE A 26 -0.95 -12.74 -3.03
N ALA A 27 -2.03 -13.40 -3.45
CA ALA A 27 -2.45 -13.48 -4.84
C ALA A 27 -2.83 -12.11 -5.41
N TRP A 28 -3.38 -11.21 -4.57
CA TRP A 28 -3.70 -9.85 -4.92
C TRP A 28 -2.46 -8.95 -5.06
N SER A 29 -1.53 -9.03 -4.12
CA SER A 29 -0.46 -8.04 -3.98
C SER A 29 0.68 -8.23 -4.98
N ILE A 30 0.97 -9.48 -5.39
CA ILE A 30 2.11 -9.80 -6.26
C ILE A 30 1.94 -9.24 -7.68
N PRO A 31 0.80 -9.44 -8.37
CA PRO A 31 0.58 -8.84 -9.69
C PRO A 31 0.62 -7.31 -9.66
N LEU A 32 0.04 -6.70 -8.62
CA LEU A 32 0.03 -5.24 -8.41
C LEU A 32 1.46 -4.68 -8.24
N ALA A 33 2.29 -5.36 -7.45
CA ALA A 33 3.68 -4.97 -7.28
C ALA A 33 4.46 -5.13 -8.60
N ALA A 34 4.28 -6.25 -9.30
CA ALA A 34 4.96 -6.52 -10.56
C ALA A 34 4.64 -5.48 -11.63
N ILE A 35 3.36 -5.12 -11.79
CA ILE A 35 2.95 -4.13 -12.79
C ILE A 35 3.46 -2.72 -12.45
N SER A 36 3.48 -2.36 -11.17
CA SER A 36 4.00 -1.06 -10.73
C SER A 36 5.50 -0.95 -11.01
N VAL A 37 6.27 -2.01 -10.76
CA VAL A 37 7.70 -2.07 -11.11
C VAL A 37 7.92 -2.02 -12.62
N ALA A 38 7.10 -2.74 -13.40
CA ALA A 38 7.19 -2.72 -14.86
C ALA A 38 6.94 -1.32 -15.41
N ASN A 39 5.86 -0.65 -14.98
CA ASN A 39 5.52 0.71 -15.40
C ASN A 39 6.62 1.71 -15.02
N HIS A 40 7.15 1.62 -13.80
CA HIS A 40 8.25 2.47 -13.35
C HIS A 40 9.51 2.26 -14.20
N THR A 41 9.90 1.00 -14.42
CA THR A 41 11.09 0.65 -15.22
C THR A 41 10.95 1.10 -16.67
N LEU A 42 9.78 0.92 -17.29
CA LEU A 42 9.53 1.38 -18.67
C LEU A 42 9.60 2.90 -18.78
N SER A 43 9.01 3.62 -17.82
CA SER A 43 9.05 5.09 -17.78
C SER A 43 10.48 5.60 -17.58
N ALA A 44 11.26 4.92 -16.72
CA ALA A 44 12.67 5.21 -16.51
C ALA A 44 13.49 5.01 -17.78
N ALA A 45 13.35 3.85 -18.42
CA ALA A 45 14.08 3.52 -19.64
C ALA A 45 13.78 4.52 -20.77
N PHE A 46 12.52 4.90 -20.94
CA PHE A 46 12.12 5.91 -21.92
C PHE A 46 12.72 7.28 -21.60
N SER A 47 12.64 7.73 -20.36
CA SER A 47 13.10 9.07 -19.96
C SER A 47 14.63 9.20 -20.01
N VAL A 48 15.35 8.15 -19.59
CA VAL A 48 16.81 8.09 -19.71
C VAL A 48 17.24 7.97 -21.17
N GLY A 49 16.57 7.13 -21.96
CA GLY A 49 16.90 6.92 -23.37
C GLY A 49 16.67 8.16 -24.24
N THR A 50 15.75 9.04 -23.85
CA THR A 50 15.50 10.33 -24.52
C THR A 50 16.35 11.48 -23.96
N GLY A 51 17.13 11.26 -22.90
CA GLY A 51 17.93 12.29 -22.24
C GLY A 51 17.13 13.27 -21.37
N ALA A 52 15.86 12.97 -21.06
CA ALA A 52 15.00 13.83 -20.25
C ALA A 52 15.37 13.82 -18.75
N SER A 53 16.02 12.75 -18.27
CA SER A 53 16.44 12.57 -16.87
C SER A 53 17.61 11.60 -16.77
N GLY A 54 18.39 11.68 -15.69
CA GLY A 54 19.45 10.71 -15.41
C GLY A 54 18.94 9.43 -14.73
N PRO A 55 19.66 8.29 -14.80
CA PRO A 55 19.30 7.07 -14.06
C PRO A 55 19.15 7.29 -12.55
N GLU A 56 19.89 8.22 -11.98
CA GLU A 56 19.84 8.61 -10.57
C GLU A 56 18.50 9.25 -10.15
N ASP A 57 17.74 9.80 -11.09
CA ASP A 57 16.41 10.38 -10.85
C ASP A 57 15.33 9.29 -10.68
N TRP A 58 15.66 8.03 -11.00
CA TRP A 58 14.75 6.89 -10.96
C TRP A 58 15.14 5.89 -9.87
N PRO A 59 14.97 6.24 -8.57
CA PRO A 59 15.28 5.32 -7.49
C PRO A 59 14.40 4.06 -7.56
N PRO A 60 14.82 2.97 -6.90
CA PRO A 60 14.03 1.74 -6.83
C PRO A 60 12.59 2.01 -6.34
N PHE A 61 11.61 1.47 -7.07
CA PHE A 61 10.19 1.66 -6.75
C PHE A 61 9.81 1.05 -5.40
N PHE A 62 10.37 -0.13 -5.11
CA PHE A 62 10.28 -0.83 -3.84
C PHE A 62 11.67 -1.00 -3.21
N GLY A 63 11.73 -1.06 -1.89
CA GLY A 63 12.92 -1.47 -1.15
C GLY A 63 12.94 -2.98 -0.86
N SER A 64 13.89 -3.42 -0.05
CA SER A 64 14.08 -4.85 0.22
C SER A 64 13.05 -5.42 1.19
N ILE A 65 12.37 -6.49 0.78
CA ILE A 65 11.35 -7.20 1.58
C ILE A 65 11.89 -7.76 2.91
N ILE A 66 13.21 -7.92 3.05
CA ILE A 66 13.87 -8.38 4.29
C ILE A 66 13.67 -7.41 5.47
N HIS A 67 13.12 -6.23 5.20
CA HIS A 67 12.79 -5.24 6.21
C HIS A 67 11.30 -5.24 6.58
N ALA A 68 10.43 -6.01 5.91
CA ALA A 68 8.98 -6.01 6.09
C ALA A 68 8.48 -6.74 7.36
N TRP A 69 9.25 -6.73 8.45
CA TRP A 69 8.88 -7.37 9.71
C TRP A 69 8.09 -6.46 10.67
N SER A 70 7.76 -5.23 10.26
CA SER A 70 6.78 -4.37 10.95
C SER A 70 6.05 -3.52 9.92
N VAL A 71 4.83 -3.08 10.23
CA VAL A 71 4.02 -2.19 9.39
C VAL A 71 4.78 -0.88 9.17
N ARG A 72 5.44 -0.36 10.22
CA ARG A 72 6.33 0.81 10.10
C ARG A 72 7.43 0.61 9.05
N ASN A 73 8.11 -0.53 9.08
CA ASN A 73 9.19 -0.78 8.12
C ASN A 73 8.66 -1.11 6.72
N PHE A 74 7.52 -1.81 6.62
CA PHE A 74 6.89 -2.10 5.35
C PHE A 74 6.64 -0.79 4.59
N TRP A 75 5.92 0.17 5.18
CA TRP A 75 5.64 1.46 4.55
C TRP A 75 6.88 2.37 4.46
N GLY A 76 7.75 2.35 5.47
CA GLY A 76 8.90 3.26 5.54
C GLY A 76 10.12 2.84 4.72
N ARG A 77 10.23 1.57 4.34
CA ARG A 77 11.45 1.00 3.71
C ARG A 77 11.20 0.05 2.55
N VAL A 78 9.98 -0.46 2.38
CA VAL A 78 9.69 -1.49 1.37
C VAL A 78 8.72 -0.96 0.32
N TRP A 79 7.53 -0.53 0.74
CA TRP A 79 6.43 -0.17 -0.14
C TRP A 79 6.55 1.23 -0.75
N HIS A 80 6.25 1.39 -2.05
CA HIS A 80 6.13 2.66 -2.80
C HIS A 80 7.10 3.78 -2.36
N GLN A 81 8.41 3.55 -2.51
CA GLN A 81 9.41 4.49 -2.00
C GLN A 81 9.43 5.85 -2.72
N THR A 82 8.94 5.89 -3.97
CA THR A 82 8.83 7.13 -4.77
C THR A 82 7.87 8.16 -4.16
N MET A 83 6.85 7.72 -3.42
CA MET A 83 5.86 8.62 -2.80
C MET A 83 6.32 9.21 -1.47
N ARG A 84 7.36 8.64 -0.85
CA ARG A 84 7.76 8.97 0.51
C ARG A 84 8.12 10.44 0.69
N ARG A 85 8.86 11.02 -0.26
CA ARG A 85 9.28 12.43 -0.22
C ARG A 85 8.06 13.36 -0.28
N PHE A 86 7.14 13.09 -1.21
CA PHE A 86 5.91 13.86 -1.39
C PHE A 86 5.07 13.85 -0.11
N LEU A 87 4.75 12.67 0.44
CA LEU A 87 3.91 12.54 1.63
C LEU A 87 4.57 13.15 2.88
N SER A 88 5.87 12.92 3.05
CA SER A 88 6.61 13.44 4.21
C SER A 88 6.72 14.96 4.22
N ALA A 89 6.77 15.62 3.05
CA ALA A 89 6.84 17.08 2.95
C ALA A 89 5.60 17.75 3.56
N HIS A 90 4.41 17.23 3.26
CA HIS A 90 3.13 17.75 3.78
C HIS A 90 3.02 17.53 5.29
N GLY A 91 3.42 16.35 5.78
CA GLY A 91 3.46 16.08 7.21
C GLY A 91 4.38 17.05 7.96
N LYS A 92 5.59 17.31 7.42
CA LYS A 92 6.55 18.26 8.01
C LYS A 92 6.02 19.68 8.00
N PHE A 93 5.39 20.10 6.90
CA PHE A 93 4.78 21.41 6.79
C PHE A 93 3.73 21.61 7.89
N LEU A 94 2.77 20.69 8.01
CA LEU A 94 1.71 20.80 9.03
C LEU A 94 2.30 20.75 10.45
N ALA A 95 3.21 19.82 10.73
CA ALA A 95 3.83 19.69 12.05
C ALA A 95 4.60 20.95 12.47
N HIS A 96 5.40 21.53 11.58
CA HIS A 96 6.35 22.58 11.97
C HIS A 96 5.85 23.99 11.67
N ARG A 97 5.13 24.20 10.56
CA ARG A 97 4.71 25.54 10.12
C ARG A 97 3.32 25.90 10.62
N VAL A 98 2.43 24.93 10.75
CA VAL A 98 1.05 25.19 11.18
C VAL A 98 0.89 24.94 12.68
N MET A 99 1.41 23.81 13.18
CA MET A 99 1.24 23.44 14.60
C MET A 99 2.42 23.84 15.50
N GLY A 100 3.54 24.28 14.93
CA GLY A 100 4.70 24.74 15.70
C GLY A 100 5.41 23.65 16.52
N PHE A 101 5.23 22.37 16.21
CA PHE A 101 5.88 21.29 16.94
C PHE A 101 7.39 21.28 16.70
N LYS A 102 8.14 21.08 17.80
CA LYS A 102 9.60 20.96 17.75
C LYS A 102 10.02 19.76 16.90
N PRO A 103 10.97 19.90 15.96
CA PRO A 103 11.56 18.77 15.25
C PRO A 103 12.07 17.69 16.22
N GLY A 104 11.74 16.43 15.92
CA GLY A 104 12.09 15.27 16.75
C GLY A 104 11.17 15.03 17.96
N SER A 105 10.20 15.90 18.23
CA SER A 105 9.18 15.64 19.26
C SER A 105 8.21 14.53 18.84
N THR A 106 7.63 13.84 19.83
CA THR A 106 6.58 12.83 19.64
C THR A 106 5.38 13.38 18.88
N ALA A 107 4.94 14.60 19.22
CA ALA A 107 3.84 15.29 18.53
C ALA A 107 4.15 15.53 17.04
N SER A 108 5.37 15.96 16.73
CA SER A 108 5.83 16.10 15.34
C SER A 108 5.85 14.76 14.60
N ALA A 109 6.34 13.69 15.24
CA ALA A 109 6.45 12.38 14.61
C ALA A 109 5.07 11.79 14.26
N TYR A 110 4.12 11.82 15.21
CA TYR A 110 2.76 11.32 14.96
C TYR A 110 2.00 12.19 13.98
N THR A 111 2.16 13.51 14.02
CA THR A 111 1.56 14.39 12.99
C THR A 111 2.00 13.96 11.60
N GLN A 112 3.32 13.81 11.39
CA GLN A 112 3.86 13.42 10.10
C GLN A 112 3.33 12.05 9.65
N LEU A 113 3.24 11.10 10.59
CA LEU A 113 2.72 9.76 10.34
C LEU A 113 1.26 9.80 9.88
N TYR A 114 0.37 10.41 10.67
CA TYR A 114 -1.06 10.42 10.38
C TYR A 114 -1.39 11.24 9.13
N VAL A 115 -0.69 12.36 8.91
CA VAL A 115 -0.88 13.19 7.72
C VAL A 115 -0.47 12.45 6.45
N ALA A 116 0.67 11.74 6.50
CA ALA A 116 1.13 10.96 5.34
C ALA A 116 0.07 9.92 4.94
N PHE A 117 -0.45 9.16 5.90
CA PHE A 117 -1.49 8.16 5.64
C PHE A 117 -2.85 8.77 5.28
N PHE A 118 -3.23 9.90 5.86
CA PHE A 118 -4.46 10.60 5.51
C PHE A 118 -4.43 11.07 4.04
N ILE A 119 -3.32 11.69 3.60
CA ILE A 119 -3.14 12.12 2.22
C ILE A 119 -3.14 10.91 1.27
N SER A 120 -2.45 9.82 1.63
CA SER A 120 -2.53 8.57 0.84
C SER A 120 -3.97 8.05 0.75
N GLY A 121 -4.72 8.09 1.86
CA GLY A 121 -6.14 7.75 1.88
C GLY A 121 -6.97 8.56 0.89
N ILE A 122 -6.80 9.89 0.86
CA ILE A 122 -7.49 10.75 -0.11
C ILE A 122 -7.10 10.42 -1.55
N MET A 123 -5.81 10.22 -1.83
CA MET A 123 -5.31 9.89 -3.17
C MET A 123 -5.94 8.61 -3.71
N HIS A 124 -6.20 7.63 -2.85
CA HIS A 124 -6.84 6.37 -3.22
C HIS A 124 -8.37 6.40 -3.13
N TYR A 125 -8.93 7.31 -2.33
CA TYR A 125 -10.37 7.49 -2.18
C TYR A 125 -11.03 8.02 -3.46
N LEU A 126 -10.36 8.93 -4.17
CA LEU A 126 -10.92 9.50 -5.39
C LEU A 126 -11.10 8.45 -6.51
N PRO A 127 -10.08 7.63 -6.87
CA PRO A 127 -10.29 6.52 -7.80
C PRO A 127 -11.32 5.49 -7.31
N GLU A 128 -11.35 5.21 -6.01
CA GLU A 128 -12.37 4.33 -5.42
C GLU A 128 -13.78 4.89 -5.67
N TYR A 129 -14.01 6.17 -5.39
CA TYR A 129 -15.29 6.82 -5.66
C TYR A 129 -15.63 6.82 -7.16
N MET A 130 -14.67 7.09 -8.04
CA MET A 130 -14.91 7.06 -9.49
C MET A 130 -15.31 5.66 -9.98
N ALA A 131 -14.67 4.63 -9.44
CA ALA A 131 -14.98 3.24 -9.73
C ALA A 131 -16.33 2.83 -9.16
N LEU A 132 -16.54 3.03 -7.86
CA LEU A 132 -17.70 2.52 -7.12
C LEU A 132 -18.96 3.39 -7.26
N ARG A 133 -18.81 4.69 -7.54
CA ARG A 133 -19.87 5.70 -7.59
C ARG A 133 -20.63 5.87 -6.28
N HIS A 134 -19.99 5.57 -5.14
CA HIS A 134 -20.52 5.82 -3.80
C HIS A 134 -19.41 6.20 -2.82
N TRP A 135 -19.80 6.87 -1.73
CA TRP A 135 -18.89 7.38 -0.69
C TRP A 135 -18.60 6.32 0.39
N GLY A 136 -18.02 5.17 0.00
CA GLY A 136 -17.78 4.02 0.90
C GLY A 136 -16.60 4.19 1.87
N GLY A 137 -15.64 5.05 1.53
CA GLY A 137 -14.51 5.40 2.39
C GLY A 137 -13.47 4.29 2.65
N GLY A 138 -13.56 3.15 1.95
CA GLY A 138 -12.73 1.96 2.22
C GLY A 138 -11.24 2.26 2.14
N ALA A 139 -10.81 3.02 1.12
CA ALA A 139 -9.44 3.48 0.98
C ALA A 139 -8.99 4.32 2.19
N LEU A 140 -9.78 5.33 2.56
CA LEU A 140 -9.43 6.25 3.64
C LEU A 140 -9.30 5.50 4.98
N VAL A 141 -10.22 4.57 5.26
CA VAL A 141 -10.16 3.70 6.45
C VAL A 141 -8.91 2.83 6.41
N PHE A 142 -8.64 2.15 5.30
CA PHE A 142 -7.46 1.29 5.16
C PHE A 142 -6.15 2.04 5.42
N PHE A 143 -5.98 3.24 4.83
CA PHE A 143 -4.74 3.99 4.99
C PHE A 143 -4.59 4.57 6.41
N LEU A 144 -5.66 5.09 7.02
CA LEU A 144 -5.60 5.57 8.41
C LEU A 144 -5.30 4.45 9.41
N LEU A 145 -5.84 3.24 9.17
CA LEU A 145 -5.52 2.06 9.98
C LEU A 145 -4.01 1.76 10.03
N GLN A 146 -3.24 2.10 8.99
CA GLN A 146 -1.79 1.90 9.00
C GLN A 146 -1.08 2.77 10.06
N ALA A 147 -1.52 4.03 10.22
CA ALA A 147 -1.00 4.91 11.26
C ALA A 147 -1.35 4.37 12.66
N VAL A 148 -2.55 3.82 12.82
CA VAL A 148 -2.99 3.16 14.06
C VAL A 148 -2.13 1.94 14.36
N ALA A 149 -1.93 1.02 13.40
CA ALA A 149 -1.06 -0.15 13.60
C ALA A 149 0.36 0.24 13.97
N ILE A 150 0.93 1.25 13.32
CA ILE A 150 2.28 1.73 13.64
C ILE A 150 2.34 2.31 15.06
N THR A 151 1.29 3.00 15.50
CA THR A 151 1.19 3.49 16.89
C THR A 151 1.12 2.31 17.87
N LEU A 152 0.32 1.28 17.55
CA LEU A 152 0.22 0.06 18.35
C LEU A 152 1.55 -0.70 18.43
N GLU A 153 2.29 -0.80 17.32
CA GLU A 153 3.63 -1.39 17.29
C GLU A 153 4.56 -0.69 18.28
N GLU A 154 4.51 0.64 18.35
CA GLU A 154 5.31 1.42 19.30
C GLU A 154 4.90 1.19 20.75
N CYS A 155 3.59 1.09 21.04
CA CYS A 155 3.11 0.73 22.37
C CYS A 155 3.58 -0.67 22.79
N VAL A 156 3.51 -1.66 21.89
CA VAL A 156 3.98 -3.03 22.14
C VAL A 156 5.48 -3.07 22.38
N LEU A 157 6.27 -2.32 21.60
CA LEU A 157 7.71 -2.21 21.81
C LEU A 157 8.03 -1.55 23.15
N ALA A 158 7.34 -0.46 23.50
CA ALA A 158 7.52 0.22 24.78
C ALA A 158 7.17 -0.69 25.97
N ALA A 159 6.07 -1.43 25.89
CA ALA A 159 5.69 -2.41 26.91
C ALA A 159 6.72 -3.54 27.01
N GLY A 160 7.20 -4.08 25.89
CA GLY A 160 8.24 -5.11 25.88
C GLY A 160 9.53 -4.65 26.56
N HIS A 161 9.95 -3.40 26.32
CA HIS A 161 11.08 -2.79 27.02
C HIS A 161 10.84 -2.68 28.53
N TRP A 162 9.64 -2.31 28.95
CA TRP A 162 9.26 -2.25 30.37
C TRP A 162 9.32 -3.62 31.06
N PHE A 163 8.99 -4.70 30.33
CA PHE A 163 9.12 -6.08 30.80
C PHE A 163 10.52 -6.69 30.59
N GLY A 164 11.52 -5.90 30.18
CA GLY A 164 12.90 -6.38 30.01
C GLY A 164 13.12 -7.27 28.79
N LEU A 165 12.20 -7.28 27.82
CA LEU A 165 12.38 -8.00 26.56
C LEU A 165 13.41 -7.28 25.68
N THR A 166 14.37 -8.04 25.16
CA THR A 166 15.38 -7.50 24.24
C THR A 166 15.04 -7.81 22.78
N PRO A 167 15.35 -6.90 21.84
CA PRO A 167 15.20 -7.16 20.42
C PRO A 167 16.04 -8.38 20.01
N SER A 168 15.44 -9.30 19.26
CA SER A 168 16.07 -10.55 18.85
C SER A 168 15.62 -10.92 17.43
N ARG A 169 16.36 -11.79 16.75
CA ARG A 169 15.99 -12.27 15.41
C ARG A 169 14.65 -13.01 15.42
N ARG A 170 14.26 -13.64 16.53
CA ARG A 170 12.98 -14.33 16.69
C ARG A 170 11.80 -13.36 16.62
N TRP A 171 11.94 -12.16 17.18
CA TRP A 171 10.91 -11.11 17.09
C TRP A 171 10.68 -10.63 15.65
N LYS A 172 11.66 -10.74 14.75
CA LYS A 172 11.45 -10.44 13.33
C LYS A 172 10.51 -11.45 12.67
N ILE A 173 10.58 -12.73 13.05
CA ILE A 173 9.67 -13.77 12.52
C ILE A 173 8.25 -13.47 12.96
N VAL A 174 8.05 -13.19 14.25
CA VAL A 174 6.75 -12.75 14.80
C VAL A 174 6.27 -11.50 14.06
N GLY A 175 7.16 -10.55 13.81
CA GLY A 175 6.89 -9.34 13.05
C GLY A 175 6.42 -9.58 11.61
N TYR A 176 7.03 -10.52 10.88
CA TYR A 176 6.55 -10.89 9.53
C TYR A 176 5.14 -11.47 9.58
N PHE A 177 4.87 -12.37 10.53
CA PHE A 177 3.52 -12.91 10.72
C PHE A 177 2.53 -11.80 11.08
N TRP A 178 2.91 -10.87 11.95
CA TRP A 178 2.11 -9.70 12.32
C TRP A 178 1.76 -8.85 11.09
N VAL A 179 2.74 -8.46 10.28
CA VAL A 179 2.52 -7.67 9.05
C VAL A 179 1.58 -8.40 8.09
N TRP A 180 1.82 -9.70 7.88
CA TRP A 180 1.01 -10.52 7.00
C TRP A 180 -0.45 -10.59 7.47
N THR A 181 -0.63 -10.82 8.78
CA THR A 181 -1.95 -10.88 9.43
C THR A 181 -2.66 -9.54 9.37
N TRP A 182 -1.93 -8.46 9.61
CA TRP A 182 -2.45 -7.10 9.56
C TRP A 182 -3.05 -6.75 8.19
N PHE A 183 -2.33 -7.06 7.11
CA PHE A 183 -2.86 -6.83 5.76
C PHE A 183 -4.00 -7.79 5.40
N ALA A 184 -3.94 -9.05 5.84
CA ALA A 184 -5.06 -10.00 5.68
C ALA A 184 -6.33 -9.59 6.43
N TYR A 185 -6.20 -8.74 7.46
CA TYR A 185 -7.31 -8.15 8.17
C TYR A 185 -7.84 -6.89 7.47
N CYS A 186 -6.99 -5.91 7.17
CA CYS A 186 -7.45 -4.58 6.76
C CYS A 186 -7.58 -4.37 5.25
N LEU A 187 -6.83 -5.11 4.42
CA LEU A 187 -6.87 -4.94 2.96
C LEU A 187 -8.26 -5.21 2.35
N PRO A 188 -9.03 -6.22 2.78
CA PRO A 188 -10.39 -6.46 2.28
C PRO A 188 -11.33 -5.26 2.42
N ILE A 189 -11.18 -4.43 3.47
CA ILE A 189 -12.01 -3.24 3.71
C ILE A 189 -12.00 -2.29 2.50
N TRP A 190 -10.87 -2.18 1.82
CA TRP A 190 -10.71 -1.34 0.64
C TRP A 190 -10.88 -2.14 -0.66
N GLN A 191 -10.34 -3.34 -0.74
CA GLN A 191 -10.25 -4.07 -2.01
C GLN A 191 -11.52 -4.86 -2.36
N ASP A 192 -12.28 -5.36 -1.38
CA ASP A 192 -13.48 -6.18 -1.65
C ASP A 192 -14.52 -5.45 -2.52
N PRO A 193 -14.92 -4.20 -2.20
CA PRO A 193 -15.92 -3.50 -3.02
C PRO A 193 -15.45 -3.29 -4.46
N LEU A 194 -14.15 -3.01 -4.66
CA LEU A 194 -13.56 -2.80 -5.98
C LEU A 194 -13.49 -4.10 -6.79
N LEU A 195 -13.12 -5.19 -6.12
CA LEU A 195 -13.11 -6.53 -6.70
C LEU A 195 -14.51 -6.97 -7.12
N GLN A 196 -15.49 -6.85 -6.22
CA GLN A 196 -16.88 -7.23 -6.47
C GLN A 196 -17.52 -6.40 -7.59
N LYS A 197 -17.08 -5.16 -7.79
CA LYS A 197 -17.49 -4.34 -8.93
C LYS A 197 -16.81 -4.74 -10.26
N GLY A 198 -15.83 -5.63 -10.23
CA GLY A 198 -15.11 -6.09 -11.41
C GLY A 198 -14.07 -5.09 -11.96
N VAL A 199 -13.69 -4.07 -11.17
CA VAL A 199 -12.74 -3.03 -11.58
C VAL A 199 -11.44 -3.62 -12.13
N PHE A 200 -11.02 -4.75 -11.57
CA PHE A 200 -9.77 -5.41 -11.89
C PHE A 200 -9.90 -6.51 -12.94
N GLU A 201 -11.12 -6.91 -13.29
CA GLU A 201 -11.37 -7.79 -14.43
C GLU A 201 -11.30 -7.00 -15.74
N GLU A 202 -11.77 -5.75 -15.75
CA GLU A 202 -11.74 -4.88 -16.91
C GLU A 202 -10.33 -4.46 -17.31
N VAL A 203 -9.37 -4.53 -16.39
CA VAL A 203 -7.96 -4.29 -16.69
C VAL A 203 -7.33 -5.53 -17.34
N HIS A 204 -7.85 -5.90 -18.50
CA HIS A 204 -7.21 -6.85 -19.39
C HIS A 204 -5.97 -6.17 -19.99
N TYR A 205 -4.82 -6.35 -19.34
CA TYR A 205 -3.50 -5.88 -19.79
C TYR A 205 -2.99 -6.56 -21.08
N SER A 206 -3.89 -7.12 -21.89
CA SER A 206 -3.56 -7.69 -23.19
C SER A 206 -3.75 -6.63 -24.27
N VAL A 207 -2.63 -6.18 -24.83
CA VAL A 207 -2.60 -5.33 -26.04
C VAL A 207 -3.46 -5.94 -27.15
N ILE A 208 -3.53 -7.28 -27.23
CA ILE A 208 -4.34 -8.02 -28.21
C ILE A 208 -5.84 -7.86 -27.96
N VAL A 209 -6.29 -7.87 -26.71
CA VAL A 209 -7.72 -7.67 -26.37
C VAL A 209 -8.11 -6.20 -26.57
N MET A 210 -7.22 -5.27 -26.25
CA MET A 210 -7.42 -3.84 -26.47
C MET A 210 -7.51 -3.51 -27.98
N TRP A 211 -6.63 -4.11 -28.79
CA TRP A 211 -6.67 -4.06 -30.27
C TRP A 211 -7.98 -4.63 -30.83
N ARG A 212 -8.39 -5.82 -30.35
CA ARG A 212 -9.66 -6.45 -30.79
C ARG A 212 -10.89 -5.61 -30.44
N ARG A 213 -10.93 -4.95 -29.28
CA ARG A 213 -12.03 -4.05 -28.91
C ARG A 213 -12.06 -2.79 -29.77
N PHE A 214 -10.90 -2.21 -30.08
CA PHE A 214 -10.81 -1.07 -30.98
C PHE A 214 -11.39 -1.37 -32.37
N HIS A 215 -11.12 -2.58 -32.89
CA HIS A 215 -11.65 -3.01 -34.19
C HIS A 215 -13.10 -3.51 -34.16
N ALA A 216 -13.63 -3.88 -32.99
CA ALA A 216 -15.02 -4.31 -32.83
C ALA A 216 -16.00 -3.14 -32.68
N VAL A 217 -15.53 -1.93 -32.35
CA VAL A 217 -16.36 -0.71 -32.27
C VAL A 217 -16.43 0.01 -33.63
N SER A 218 -15.56 -0.35 -34.57
CA SER A 218 -15.50 0.21 -35.93
C SER A 218 -16.31 -0.58 -36.98
N SER A 219 -17.19 -1.49 -36.54
CA SER A 219 -18.09 -2.31 -37.37
C SER A 219 -19.52 -2.20 -36.86
#